data_AF-A0A2E3PE76-F1
#
_entry.id   AF-A0A2E3PE76-F1
#
_cell.length_a   1.000
_cell.length_b   1.000
_cell.length_c   1.000
_cell.angle_alpha   90.00
_cell.angle_beta   90.00
_cell.angle_gamma   90.00
#
_symmetry.space_group_name_H-M   'P 1'
#
loop_
_entity.id
_entity.type
_entity.pdbx_description
1 polymer ?
#
loop_
_entity_poly.entity_id
_entity_poly.type
_entity_poly.pdbx_seq_one_letter_code
_entity_poly.pdbx_strand_id
1 'polypeptide(L)'
;MMDELTFAFTQDGLVAVVNGTEEISDLEGLLTRAPDVPAPVLAQALTEFGPAGFQVITDPAAFEEAFRTRLAGEDPNEPWREGMMRLRDFGIPDFTEIAPPKIEDGTLVYFARALFNGLPYRTKVTLGRVGDVTYLPLELTPPPEPSPPVPDPVATMPGEDDDDSDILDLDAIEDDDTP
;
A
#
# COMPACT_ATOMS: atom_id res chain seq x y z
N MET A 1 -6.65 -40.00 -1.64
CA MET A 1 -7.79 -39.19 -1.17
C MET A 1 -7.13 -38.08 -0.35
N MET A 2 -7.31 -36.80 -0.70
CA MET A 2 -6.75 -35.72 0.13
C MET A 2 -7.58 -35.63 1.40
N ASP A 3 -6.92 -35.62 2.54
CA ASP A 3 -7.60 -35.38 3.82
C ASP A 3 -8.17 -33.95 3.83
N GLU A 4 -9.39 -33.81 4.34
CA GLU A 4 -10.00 -32.51 4.54
C GLU A 4 -9.38 -31.86 5.78
N LEU A 5 -8.79 -30.68 5.60
CA LEU A 5 -8.14 -29.95 6.68
C LEU A 5 -8.92 -28.69 7.04
N THR A 6 -9.38 -28.64 8.28
CA THR A 6 -10.03 -27.45 8.87
C THR A 6 -9.20 -26.98 10.05
N PHE A 7 -9.33 -25.71 10.45
CA PHE A 7 -8.62 -25.17 11.61
C PHE A 7 -9.62 -24.60 12.61
N ALA A 8 -9.38 -24.83 13.91
CA ALA A 8 -10.23 -24.41 15.01
C ALA A 8 -9.40 -23.91 16.20
N PHE A 9 -10.01 -23.14 17.10
CA PHE A 9 -9.36 -22.65 18.32
C PHE A 9 -9.95 -23.37 19.55
N THR A 10 -9.09 -23.99 20.35
CA THR A 10 -9.46 -24.60 21.63
C THR A 10 -8.92 -23.76 22.78
N GLN A 11 -9.17 -24.18 24.03
CA GLN A 11 -8.58 -23.51 25.20
C GLN A 11 -7.04 -23.62 25.24
N ASP A 12 -6.46 -24.53 24.47
CA ASP A 12 -5.03 -24.81 24.40
C ASP A 12 -4.34 -24.20 23.16
N GLY A 13 -5.09 -23.56 22.25
CA GLY A 13 -4.55 -22.86 21.09
C GLY A 13 -5.18 -23.28 19.75
N LEU A 14 -4.49 -22.98 18.64
CA LEU A 14 -4.90 -23.38 17.30
C LEU A 14 -4.76 -24.90 17.15
N VAL A 15 -5.88 -25.57 16.87
CA VAL A 15 -5.91 -26.99 16.46
C VAL A 15 -6.26 -27.10 14.99
N ALA A 16 -5.58 -27.98 14.28
CA ALA A 16 -6.02 -28.45 12.98
C ALA A 16 -6.93 -29.67 13.18
N VAL A 17 -8.08 -29.67 12.51
CA VAL A 17 -9.04 -30.77 12.50
C VAL A 17 -8.89 -31.50 11.16
N VAL A 18 -8.34 -32.70 11.21
CA VAL A 18 -8.19 -33.57 10.03
C VAL A 18 -9.44 -34.44 9.90
N ASN A 19 -10.08 -34.41 8.73
CA ASN A 19 -11.30 -35.17 8.41
C ASN A 19 -12.42 -35.01 9.45
N GLY A 20 -12.53 -33.83 10.06
CA GLY A 20 -13.58 -33.52 11.04
C GLY A 20 -13.53 -34.32 12.34
N THR A 21 -12.45 -35.06 12.63
CA THR A 21 -12.41 -35.99 13.77
C THR A 21 -11.12 -35.95 14.59
N GLU A 22 -9.97 -35.66 13.98
CA GLU A 22 -8.69 -35.65 14.69
C GLU A 22 -8.24 -34.21 14.93
N GLU A 23 -8.24 -33.77 16.18
CA GLU A 23 -7.71 -32.46 16.60
C GLU A 23 -6.21 -32.56 16.86
N ILE A 24 -5.47 -31.65 16.24
CA ILE A 24 -4.02 -31.60 16.31
C ILE A 24 -3.61 -30.20 16.74
N SER A 25 -3.14 -30.07 17.98
CA SER A 25 -2.82 -28.79 18.63
C SER A 25 -1.40 -28.29 18.39
N ASP A 26 -0.58 -29.07 17.70
CA ASP A 26 0.79 -28.69 17.38
C ASP A 26 1.09 -28.84 15.89
N LEU A 27 1.87 -27.90 15.38
CA LEU A 27 2.15 -27.78 13.95
C LEU A 27 3.01 -28.95 13.42
N GLU A 28 3.71 -29.69 14.28
CA GLU A 28 4.45 -30.91 13.93
C GLU A 28 3.48 -32.09 13.71
N GLY A 29 2.50 -32.27 14.60
CA GLY A 29 1.41 -33.22 14.42
C GLY A 29 0.62 -32.93 13.15
N LEU A 30 0.41 -31.64 12.83
CA LEU A 30 -0.32 -31.24 11.63
C LEU A 30 0.43 -31.69 10.39
N LEU A 31 1.73 -31.41 10.32
CA LEU A 31 2.56 -31.84 9.19
C LEU A 31 2.79 -33.35 9.16
N THR A 32 2.66 -34.04 10.28
CA THR A 32 2.71 -35.51 10.32
C THR A 32 1.45 -36.12 9.71
N ARG A 33 0.27 -35.54 9.98
CA ARG A 33 -1.01 -36.05 9.47
C ARG A 33 -1.40 -35.51 8.11
N ALA A 34 -1.01 -34.29 7.81
CA ALA A 34 -1.23 -33.63 6.55
C ALA A 34 0.13 -33.05 6.07
N PRO A 35 1.08 -33.92 5.67
CA PRO A 35 2.39 -33.49 5.20
C PRO A 35 2.32 -32.64 3.92
N ASP A 36 1.25 -32.81 3.16
CA ASP A 36 1.04 -32.17 1.86
C ASP A 36 0.24 -30.86 1.97
N VAL A 37 0.05 -30.30 3.17
CA VAL A 37 -0.71 -29.06 3.33
C VAL A 37 0.02 -27.92 2.63
N PRO A 38 -0.65 -27.21 1.70
CA PRO A 38 -0.03 -26.11 1.00
C PRO A 38 0.34 -24.98 1.95
N ALA A 39 1.56 -24.44 1.81
CA ALA A 39 2.03 -23.30 2.59
C ALA A 39 1.06 -22.09 2.60
N PRO A 40 0.35 -21.75 1.50
CA PRO A 40 -0.66 -20.70 1.53
C PRO A 40 -1.83 -20.96 2.50
N VAL A 41 -2.26 -22.20 2.63
CA VAL A 41 -3.34 -22.60 3.56
C VAL A 41 -2.87 -22.44 5.01
N LEU A 42 -1.64 -22.86 5.31
CA LEU A 42 -1.05 -22.67 6.65
C LEU A 42 -0.88 -21.20 7.00
N ALA A 43 -0.40 -20.38 6.06
CA ALA A 43 -0.25 -18.94 6.28
C ALA A 43 -1.60 -18.28 6.56
N GLN A 44 -2.65 -18.63 5.81
CA GLN A 44 -3.99 -18.10 6.02
C GLN A 44 -4.52 -18.44 7.40
N ALA A 45 -4.43 -19.71 7.80
CA ALA A 45 -4.81 -20.13 9.16
C ALA A 45 -4.07 -19.30 10.21
N LEU A 46 -2.73 -19.25 10.15
CA LEU A 46 -1.93 -18.50 11.13
C LEU A 46 -2.24 -17.00 11.17
N THR A 47 -2.67 -16.40 10.06
CA THR A 47 -3.14 -15.01 10.06
C THR A 47 -4.51 -14.83 10.67
N GLU A 48 -5.47 -15.71 10.38
CA GLU A 48 -6.81 -15.67 10.98
C GLU A 48 -6.78 -15.88 12.50
N PHE A 49 -5.86 -16.72 12.99
CA PHE A 49 -5.70 -17.00 14.42
C PHE A 49 -4.69 -16.10 15.13
N GLY A 50 -3.90 -15.33 14.37
CA GLY A 50 -2.92 -14.39 14.91
C GLY A 50 -3.53 -13.03 15.29
N PRO A 51 -2.69 -12.01 15.50
CA PRO A 51 -3.15 -10.63 15.65
C PRO A 51 -4.10 -10.22 14.51
N ALA A 52 -5.25 -9.66 14.88
CA ALA A 52 -6.21 -9.15 13.91
C ALA A 52 -5.63 -7.98 13.09
N GLY A 53 -6.23 -7.74 11.92
CA GLY A 53 -5.85 -6.60 11.08
C GLY A 53 -4.76 -6.92 10.06
N PHE A 54 -4.49 -8.19 9.79
CA PHE A 54 -3.57 -8.63 8.74
C PHE A 54 -4.28 -9.56 7.75
N GLN A 55 -3.80 -9.58 6.51
CA GLN A 55 -4.25 -10.51 5.48
C GLN A 55 -3.05 -11.03 4.70
N VAL A 56 -2.96 -12.35 4.52
CA VAL A 56 -1.87 -12.98 3.78
C VAL A 56 -1.83 -12.49 2.33
N ILE A 57 -0.63 -12.21 1.85
CA ILE A 57 -0.36 -11.94 0.44
C ILE A 57 -0.08 -13.28 -0.23
N THR A 58 -1.08 -13.84 -0.90
CA THR A 58 -0.96 -15.12 -1.64
C THR A 58 -0.47 -14.94 -3.07
N ASP A 59 -0.76 -13.78 -3.67
CA ASP A 59 -0.32 -13.38 -5.00
C ASP A 59 0.46 -12.07 -4.90
N PRO A 60 1.81 -12.13 -4.87
CA PRO A 60 2.65 -10.93 -4.80
C PRO A 60 2.47 -9.99 -5.99
N ALA A 61 2.23 -10.52 -7.19
CA ALA A 61 2.07 -9.70 -8.39
C ALA A 61 0.77 -8.90 -8.35
N ALA A 62 -0.33 -9.55 -7.96
CA ALA A 62 -1.61 -8.85 -7.76
C ALA A 62 -1.53 -7.82 -6.62
N PHE A 63 -0.79 -8.12 -5.54
CA PHE A 63 -0.55 -7.16 -4.47
C PHE A 63 0.24 -5.93 -4.95
N GLU A 64 1.33 -6.15 -5.69
CA GLU A 64 2.14 -5.08 -6.26
C GLU A 64 1.32 -4.19 -7.21
N GLU A 65 0.55 -4.80 -8.12
CA GLU A 65 -0.33 -4.07 -9.04
C GLU A 65 -1.34 -3.20 -8.28
N ALA A 66 -2.00 -3.76 -7.27
CA ALA A 66 -2.96 -3.04 -6.45
C ALA A 66 -2.30 -1.89 -5.66
N PHE A 67 -1.10 -2.12 -5.11
CA PHE A 67 -0.36 -1.09 -4.38
C PHE A 67 0.03 0.05 -5.31
N ARG A 68 0.63 -0.24 -6.47
CA ARG A 68 1.05 0.76 -7.46
C ARG A 68 -0.14 1.53 -8.02
N THR A 69 -1.27 0.86 -8.26
CA THR A 69 -2.51 1.49 -8.72
C THR A 69 -3.05 2.48 -7.69
N ARG A 70 -3.07 2.08 -6.41
CA ARG A 70 -3.47 2.98 -5.32
C ARG A 70 -2.53 4.18 -5.22
N LEU A 71 -1.21 3.93 -5.24
CA LEU A 71 -0.19 4.98 -5.16
C LEU A 71 -0.31 5.99 -6.30
N ALA A 72 -0.53 5.53 -7.53
CA ALA A 72 -0.70 6.39 -8.70
C ALA A 72 -2.00 7.22 -8.66
N GLY A 73 -3.01 6.77 -7.92
CA GLY A 73 -4.25 7.51 -7.69
C GLY A 73 -4.15 8.60 -6.61
N GLU A 74 -3.06 8.68 -5.85
CA GLU A 74 -2.87 9.70 -4.81
C GLU A 74 -2.26 10.99 -5.40
N ASP A 75 -2.88 12.15 -5.14
CA ASP A 75 -2.38 13.44 -5.64
C ASP A 75 -1.06 13.81 -4.97
N PRO A 76 0.06 13.89 -5.70
CA PRO A 76 1.35 14.07 -5.09
C PRO A 76 1.53 15.40 -4.34
N ASN A 77 0.70 16.40 -4.65
CA ASN A 77 0.72 17.75 -4.07
C ASN A 77 -0.34 17.95 -2.97
N GLU A 78 -1.21 16.96 -2.73
CA GLU A 78 -2.20 17.08 -1.66
C GLU A 78 -1.47 17.19 -0.30
N PRO A 79 -1.79 18.20 0.53
CA PRO A 79 -1.17 18.35 1.83
C PRO A 79 -1.56 17.20 2.76
N TRP A 80 -0.68 16.89 3.72
CA TRP A 80 -0.98 15.91 4.75
C TRP A 80 -2.21 16.33 5.56
N ARG A 81 -3.09 15.36 5.86
CA ARG A 81 -4.31 15.56 6.64
C ARG A 81 -4.47 14.44 7.66
N GLU A 82 -4.73 14.81 8.91
CA GLU A 82 -5.01 13.84 9.97
C GLU A 82 -6.21 12.96 9.61
N GLY A 83 -6.06 11.65 9.82
CA GLY A 83 -7.10 10.65 9.53
C GLY A 83 -7.19 10.22 8.06
N MET A 84 -6.42 10.82 7.14
CA MET A 84 -6.33 10.39 5.75
C MET A 84 -5.06 9.57 5.53
N MET A 85 -5.21 8.25 5.34
CA MET A 85 -4.06 7.38 5.07
C MET A 85 -3.69 7.35 3.59
N ARG A 86 -2.48 7.79 3.30
CA ARG A 86 -1.89 7.78 1.97
C ARG A 86 -0.65 6.89 1.96
N LEU A 87 -0.51 6.03 0.97
CA LEU A 87 0.67 5.18 0.82
C LEU A 87 1.94 6.01 0.65
N ARG A 88 1.84 7.16 -0.02
CA ARG A 88 2.97 8.11 -0.18
C ARG A 88 3.54 8.61 1.14
N ASP A 89 2.78 8.64 2.22
CA ASP A 89 3.24 9.10 3.54
C ASP A 89 4.12 8.05 4.26
N PHE A 90 4.07 6.78 3.83
CA PHE A 90 4.82 5.68 4.45
C PHE A 90 6.03 5.24 3.64
N GLY A 91 5.91 5.26 2.31
CA GLY A 91 6.93 4.77 1.40
C GLY A 91 6.52 3.52 0.61
N ILE A 92 7.42 3.08 -0.24
CA ILE A 92 7.25 1.99 -1.20
C ILE A 92 8.12 0.81 -0.74
N PRO A 93 7.54 -0.39 -0.54
CA PRO A 93 8.30 -1.59 -0.22
C PRO A 93 9.11 -2.07 -1.44
N ASP A 94 10.19 -2.80 -1.20
CA ASP A 94 10.81 -3.59 -2.26
C ASP A 94 9.93 -4.83 -2.54
N PHE A 95 9.17 -4.78 -3.64
CA PHE A 95 8.30 -5.88 -4.04
C PHE A 95 9.07 -7.16 -4.41
N THR A 96 10.36 -7.07 -4.72
CA THR A 96 11.18 -8.26 -5.04
C THR A 96 11.42 -9.13 -3.80
N GLU A 97 11.26 -8.59 -2.59
CA GLU A 97 11.32 -9.36 -1.36
C GLU A 97 10.03 -10.17 -1.10
N ILE A 98 8.90 -9.73 -1.64
CA ILE A 98 7.58 -10.29 -1.36
C ILE A 98 7.36 -11.54 -2.21
N ALA A 99 7.30 -12.70 -1.55
CA ALA A 99 7.14 -13.99 -2.20
C ALA A 99 5.86 -14.70 -1.73
N PRO A 100 5.33 -15.67 -2.50
CA PRO A 100 4.25 -16.52 -2.03
C PRO A 100 4.67 -17.27 -0.76
N PRO A 101 3.70 -17.63 0.12
CA PRO A 101 3.98 -18.42 1.30
C PRO A 101 4.75 -19.70 0.97
N LYS A 102 5.82 -19.97 1.72
CA LYS A 102 6.68 -21.13 1.51
C LYS A 102 7.18 -21.71 2.83
N ILE A 103 7.45 -23.01 2.83
CA ILE A 103 8.12 -23.70 3.93
C ILE A 103 9.58 -23.92 3.54
N GLU A 104 10.50 -23.44 4.36
CA GLU A 104 11.95 -23.62 4.20
C GLU A 104 12.51 -24.13 5.54
N ASP A 105 13.19 -25.29 5.53
CA ASP A 105 13.84 -25.88 6.69
C ASP A 105 12.95 -25.94 7.95
N GLY A 106 11.69 -26.36 7.78
CA GLY A 106 10.73 -26.42 8.88
C GLY A 106 10.30 -25.05 9.41
N THR A 107 10.41 -23.99 8.60
CA THR A 107 9.91 -22.65 8.92
C THR A 107 8.98 -22.17 7.82
N LEU A 108 7.76 -21.81 8.17
CA LEU A 108 6.85 -21.12 7.26
C LEU A 108 7.27 -19.65 7.18
N VAL A 109 7.59 -19.19 5.98
CA VAL A 109 7.86 -17.78 5.67
C VAL A 109 6.73 -17.28 4.76
N TYR A 110 6.09 -16.19 5.18
CA TYR A 110 5.02 -15.58 4.40
C TYR A 110 4.97 -14.07 4.64
N PHE A 111 4.22 -13.40 3.78
CA PHE A 111 3.99 -11.96 3.87
C PHE A 111 2.51 -11.71 4.07
N ALA A 112 2.19 -10.66 4.83
CA ALA A 112 0.83 -10.22 5.04
C ALA A 112 0.76 -8.70 4.88
N ARG A 113 -0.36 -8.21 4.37
CA ARG A 113 -0.68 -6.78 4.37
C ARG A 113 -1.44 -6.44 5.64
N ALA A 114 -1.07 -5.34 6.29
CA ALA A 114 -1.90 -4.77 7.34
C ALA A 114 -3.14 -4.12 6.70
N LEU A 115 -4.32 -4.43 7.22
CA LEU A 115 -5.60 -3.92 6.72
C LEU A 115 -5.78 -2.42 7.01
N PHE A 116 -5.12 -1.92 8.05
CA PHE A 116 -5.19 -0.50 8.43
C PHE A 116 -4.48 0.38 7.39
N ASN A 117 -3.18 0.19 7.18
CA ASN A 117 -2.36 1.06 6.33
C ASN A 117 -2.03 0.46 4.94
N GLY A 118 -2.33 -0.81 4.71
CA GLY A 118 -2.02 -1.51 3.45
C GLY A 118 -0.55 -1.91 3.28
N LEU A 119 0.30 -1.68 4.30
CA LEU A 119 1.73 -1.97 4.21
C LEU A 119 2.02 -3.46 4.37
N PRO A 120 3.03 -3.98 3.66
CA PRO A 120 3.45 -5.38 3.80
C PRO A 120 4.31 -5.59 5.05
N TYR A 121 4.13 -6.76 5.65
CA TYR A 121 4.88 -7.28 6.78
C TYR A 121 5.36 -8.69 6.45
N ARG A 122 6.54 -9.04 6.93
CA ARG A 122 7.10 -10.39 6.86
C ARG A 122 6.87 -11.14 8.16
N THR A 123 6.57 -12.42 8.01
CA THR A 123 6.38 -13.33 9.12
C THR A 123 7.19 -14.60 8.92
N LYS A 124 7.76 -15.10 10.01
CA LYS A 124 8.47 -16.39 10.06
C LYS A 124 7.96 -17.19 11.25
N VAL A 125 7.47 -18.39 11.00
CA VAL A 125 6.95 -19.30 12.03
C VAL A 125 7.67 -20.64 11.91
N THR A 126 8.46 -20.99 12.92
CA THR A 126 9.08 -22.31 12.98
C THR A 126 8.00 -23.36 13.28
N LEU A 127 7.91 -24.35 12.40
CA LEU A 127 6.98 -25.46 12.51
C LEU A 127 7.35 -26.32 13.74
N GLY A 128 6.36 -26.72 14.53
CA GLY A 128 6.55 -27.49 15.77
C GLY A 128 6.77 -26.67 17.06
N ARG A 129 6.75 -25.33 17.00
CA ARG A 129 6.74 -24.48 18.20
C ARG A 129 5.44 -23.69 18.29
N VAL A 130 4.73 -23.83 19.41
CA VAL A 130 3.64 -22.89 19.76
C VAL A 130 4.30 -21.55 20.06
N GLY A 131 4.15 -20.59 19.16
CA GLY A 131 4.78 -19.29 19.29
C GLY A 131 3.91 -18.19 18.68
N ASP A 132 3.95 -17.02 19.31
CA ASP A 132 3.24 -15.83 18.84
C ASP A 132 3.70 -15.45 17.43
N VAL A 133 2.73 -15.35 16.53
CA VAL A 133 2.96 -14.87 15.17
C VAL A 133 3.35 -13.39 15.24
N THR A 134 4.61 -13.10 14.88
CA THR A 134 5.14 -11.73 14.85
C THR A 134 5.21 -11.22 13.42
N TYR A 135 4.58 -10.07 13.16
CA TYR A 135 4.62 -9.38 11.89
C TYR A 135 5.69 -8.28 11.93
N LEU A 136 6.74 -8.42 11.14
CA LEU A 136 7.81 -7.43 11.03
C LEU A 136 7.60 -6.56 9.80
N PRO A 137 7.60 -5.22 9.92
CA PRO A 137 7.43 -4.35 8.76
C PRO A 137 8.59 -4.54 7.78
N LEU A 138 8.31 -4.42 6.48
CA LEU A 138 9.35 -4.34 5.47
C LEU A 138 10.04 -2.97 5.50
N GLU A 139 11.28 -2.93 5.01
CA GLU A 139 11.94 -1.66 4.73
C GLU A 139 11.21 -0.93 3.60
N LEU A 140 11.04 0.37 3.76
CA LEU A 140 10.32 1.22 2.82
C LEU A 140 11.26 2.30 2.28
N THR A 141 11.14 2.55 0.99
CA THR A 141 11.83 3.64 0.31
C THR A 141 10.88 4.82 0.11
N PRO A 142 11.35 6.08 0.21
CA PRO A 142 10.51 7.23 -0.09
C PRO A 142 9.93 7.13 -1.51
N PRO A 143 8.67 7.55 -1.73
CA PRO A 143 8.15 7.64 -3.09
C PRO A 143 8.94 8.69 -3.89
N PRO A 144 8.95 8.61 -5.23
CA PRO A 144 9.55 9.65 -6.05
C PRO A 144 8.92 11.02 -5.74
N GLU A 145 9.76 12.05 -5.66
CA GLU A 145 9.32 13.41 -5.38
C GLU A 145 8.31 13.89 -6.46
N PRO A 146 7.30 14.68 -6.08
CA PRO A 146 6.47 15.36 -7.08
C PRO A 146 7.39 16.17 -8.00
N SER A 147 7.10 16.16 -9.31
CA SER A 147 7.67 17.20 -10.16
C SER A 147 7.21 18.56 -9.62
N PRO A 148 8.09 19.58 -9.56
CA PRO A 148 7.70 20.90 -9.12
C PRO A 148 6.51 21.37 -9.97
N PRO A 149 5.57 22.13 -9.40
CA PRO A 149 4.45 22.68 -10.17
C PRO A 149 5.04 23.42 -11.36
N VAL A 150 4.55 23.09 -12.57
CA VAL A 150 4.84 23.91 -13.75
C VAL A 150 4.33 25.31 -13.38
N PRO A 151 5.20 26.34 -13.34
CA PRO A 151 4.73 27.68 -13.05
C PRO A 151 3.62 28.00 -14.04
N ASP A 152 2.49 28.52 -13.54
CA ASP A 152 1.44 29.02 -14.41
C ASP A 152 2.10 29.86 -15.50
N PRO A 153 1.73 29.68 -16.79
CA PRO A 153 2.24 30.56 -17.83
C PRO A 153 1.93 31.96 -17.35
N VAL A 154 2.99 32.73 -17.06
CA VAL A 154 2.88 34.12 -16.63
C VAL A 154 1.90 34.73 -17.59
N ALA A 155 0.72 35.11 -17.09
CA ALA A 155 -0.23 35.88 -17.87
C ALA A 155 0.57 37.08 -18.33
N THR A 156 0.96 37.07 -19.61
CA THR A 156 1.56 38.24 -20.24
C THR A 156 0.46 39.27 -20.11
N MET A 157 0.63 40.21 -19.18
CA MET A 157 -0.25 41.35 -19.10
C MET A 157 -0.25 41.94 -20.52
N PRO A 158 -1.42 42.15 -21.14
CA PRO A 158 -1.45 42.91 -22.38
C PRO A 158 -0.72 44.22 -22.10
N GLY A 159 0.22 44.57 -22.98
CA GLY A 159 1.06 45.74 -22.82
C GLY A 159 0.21 46.94 -22.45
N GLU A 160 0.71 47.71 -21.47
CA GLU A 160 0.32 49.10 -21.33
C GLU A 160 0.53 49.74 -22.70
N ASP A 161 -0.57 50.01 -23.41
CA ASP A 161 -0.56 50.92 -24.54
C ASP A 161 -0.05 52.25 -24.00
N ASP A 162 1.22 52.56 -24.26
CA ASP A 162 1.77 53.91 -24.23
C ASP A 162 0.97 54.73 -25.25
N ASP A 163 -0.20 55.25 -24.84
CA ASP A 163 -0.94 56.29 -25.55
C ASP A 163 -0.19 57.61 -25.31
N ASP A 164 0.93 57.73 -26.02
CA ASP A 164 1.67 58.96 -26.25
C ASP A 164 0.82 59.82 -27.21
N SER A 165 -0.30 60.35 -26.70
CA SER A 165 -1.06 61.40 -27.40
C SER A 165 -0.51 62.76 -27.01
N ASP A 166 0.46 63.16 -27.81
CA ASP A 166 1.02 64.50 -27.96
C ASP A 166 0.02 65.61 -27.61
N ILE A 167 0.42 66.39 -26.60
CA ILE A 167 -0.06 67.74 -26.36
C ILE A 167 0.27 68.56 -27.61
N LEU A 168 -0.69 68.75 -28.50
CA LEU A 168 -0.59 69.73 -29.57
C LEU A 168 -1.05 71.10 -29.06
N ASP A 169 -0.10 72.02 -29.16
CA ASP A 169 -0.15 73.43 -28.82
C ASP A 169 -1.47 74.13 -29.17
N LEU A 170 -1.98 74.85 -28.16
CA LEU A 170 -2.78 76.05 -28.34
C LEU A 170 -1.93 77.10 -29.04
N ASP A 171 -2.25 77.43 -30.29
CA ASP A 171 -2.04 78.79 -30.77
C ASP A 171 -3.08 79.23 -31.81
N ALA A 172 -3.41 80.51 -31.69
CA ALA A 172 -4.49 81.24 -32.32
C ALA A 172 -4.41 81.32 -33.84
N ILE A 173 -5.57 81.34 -34.51
CA ILE A 173 -5.83 82.28 -35.61
C ILE A 173 -7.27 82.79 -35.51
N GLU A 174 -7.38 84.11 -35.43
CA GLU A 174 -8.58 84.94 -35.42
C GLU A 174 -9.25 85.03 -36.81
N ASP A 175 -10.49 85.55 -36.79
CA ASP A 175 -11.17 86.32 -37.85
C ASP A 175 -11.61 85.61 -39.16
N ASP A 176 -12.93 85.56 -39.37
CA ASP A 176 -13.65 86.55 -40.20
C ASP A 176 -14.84 85.96 -41.01
N ASP A 177 -15.94 86.70 -40.94
CA ASP A 177 -17.06 86.84 -41.88
C ASP A 177 -18.01 85.69 -42.27
N THR A 178 -19.24 85.85 -41.75
CA THR A 178 -20.57 85.90 -42.40
C THR A 178 -20.65 85.88 -43.95
N PRO A 179 -21.79 85.46 -44.56
CA PRO A 179 -23.16 85.96 -44.31
C PRO A 179 -24.25 84.91 -43.99
#